data_AF-J9H0E5-F1
#
_entry.id   AF-J9H0E5-F1
#
_cell.length_a   1.000
_cell.length_b   1.000
_cell.length_c   1.000
_cell.angle_alpha   90.00
_cell.angle_beta   90.00
_cell.angle_gamma   90.00
#
_symmetry.space_group_name_H-M   'P 1'
#
loop_
_entity.id
_entity.type
_entity.pdbx_description
1 polymer ?
#
loop_
_entity_poly.entity_id
_entity_poly.type
_entity_poly.pdbx_seq_one_letter_code
_entity_poly.pdbx_strand_id
1 'polypeptide(L)'
;MIAKFYGKVYSAEMLRKRCFISREGVSMLGICDAAESIGFRTVSVQITFRQLAEDALFPCILHRYQNHFIVCYGVDRRRRGGKENYYCCPVKHLYPN
;
A
#
# COMPACT_ATOMS: atom_id res chain seq x y z
N MET A 1 2.08 -6.40 6.98
CA MET A 1 0.77 -6.70 6.33
C MET A 1 0.97 -7.20 4.91
N ILE A 2 1.58 -6.41 4.01
CA ILE A 2 1.84 -6.80 2.62
C ILE A 2 2.71 -8.06 2.51
N ALA A 3 3.85 -8.13 3.21
CA ALA A 3 4.69 -9.33 3.18
C ALA A 3 3.91 -10.61 3.56
N LYS A 4 3.08 -10.52 4.60
CA LYS A 4 2.21 -11.62 5.05
C LYS A 4 1.15 -12.00 4.01
N PHE A 5 0.69 -11.06 3.18
CA PHE A 5 -0.24 -11.34 2.08
C PHE A 5 0.41 -12.28 1.05
N TYR A 6 1.70 -12.07 0.75
CA TYR A 6 2.50 -12.92 -0.13
C TYR A 6 3.14 -14.13 0.58
N GLY A 7 2.65 -14.52 1.76
CA GLY A 7 3.17 -15.68 2.51
C GLY A 7 4.53 -15.47 3.19
N LYS A 8 5.15 -14.28 3.09
CA LYS A 8 6.41 -13.95 3.76
C LYS A 8 6.14 -13.44 5.18
N VAL A 9 6.57 -14.18 6.19
CA VAL A 9 6.40 -13.82 7.60
C VAL A 9 7.69 -13.21 8.13
N TYR A 10 7.63 -11.94 8.52
CA TYR A 10 8.73 -11.21 9.16
C TYR A 10 8.27 -10.68 10.51
N SER A 11 9.18 -10.60 11.49
CA SER A 11 8.88 -9.96 12.77
C SER A 11 8.74 -8.45 12.60
N ALA A 12 7.87 -7.83 13.40
CA ALA A 12 7.70 -6.38 13.38
C ALA A 12 9.01 -5.65 13.72
N GLU A 13 9.82 -6.21 14.62
CA GLU A 13 11.12 -5.66 14.98
C GLU A 13 12.11 -5.65 13.80
N MET A 14 12.18 -6.75 13.04
CA MET A 14 13.04 -6.85 11.87
C MET A 14 12.64 -5.84 10.79
N LEU A 15 11.33 -5.65 10.58
CA LEU A 15 10.83 -4.62 9.67
C LEU A 15 11.13 -3.20 10.17
N ARG A 16 11.00 -2.93 11.47
CA ARG A 16 11.35 -1.62 12.07
C ARG A 16 12.83 -1.29 11.99
N LYS A 17 13.71 -2.29 12.01
CA LYS A 17 15.16 -2.08 11.83
C LYS A 17 15.51 -1.74 10.37
N ARG A 18 14.71 -2.22 9.43
CA ARG A 18 14.92 -2.03 7.97
C ARG A 18 14.27 -0.77 7.44
N CYS A 19 13.06 -0.45 7.91
CA CYS A 19 12.46 0.86 7.71
C CYS A 19 13.22 1.82 8.64
N PHE A 20 14.13 2.64 8.13
CA PHE A 20 14.83 3.64 8.93
C PHE A 20 13.83 4.64 9.57
N ILE A 21 13.29 4.31 10.74
CA ILE A 21 12.29 5.10 11.45
C ILE A 21 13.00 6.28 12.12
N SER A 22 12.68 7.50 11.68
CA SER A 22 13.10 8.72 12.36
C SER A 22 12.10 9.10 13.47
N ARG A 23 12.43 10.12 14.26
CA ARG A 23 11.50 10.69 15.26
C ARG A 23 10.22 11.26 14.64
N GLU A 24 10.26 11.60 13.36
CA GLU A 24 9.16 12.18 12.58
C GLU A 24 8.33 11.11 11.86
N GLY A 25 8.77 9.85 11.88
CA GLY A 25 8.08 8.72 11.27
C GLY A 25 8.93 8.00 10.23
N VAL A 26 8.29 7.48 9.19
CA VAL A 26 8.95 6.77 8.08
C VAL A 26 8.63 7.49 6.77
N SER A 27 9.64 7.71 5.94
CA SER A 27 9.45 8.29 4.60
C SER A 27 9.02 7.20 3.61
N MET A 28 8.41 7.62 2.49
CA MET A 28 8.08 6.70 1.39
C MET A 28 9.31 5.96 0.87
N LEU A 29 10.45 6.68 0.77
CA LEU A 29 11.73 6.11 0.35
C LEU A 29 12.19 5.02 1.33
N GLY A 30 12.14 5.28 2.63
CA GLY A 30 12.53 4.29 3.65
C GLY A 30 11.64 3.04 3.65
N ILE A 31 10.36 3.18 3.28
CA ILE A 31 9.48 2.01 3.07
C ILE A 31 9.91 1.21 1.84
N CYS A 32 10.25 1.89 0.74
CA CYS A 32 10.70 1.26 -0.49
C CYS A 32 12.02 0.50 -0.27
N ASP A 33 13.04 1.16 0.30
CA ASP A 33 14.33 0.54 0.63
C ASP A 33 14.16 -0.69 1.53
N ALA A 34 13.30 -0.59 2.55
CA ALA A 34 13.02 -1.70 3.45
C ALA A 34 12.36 -2.87 2.70
N ALA A 35 11.42 -2.60 1.81
CA ALA A 35 10.74 -3.60 1.01
C ALA A 35 11.68 -4.27 -0.01
N GLU A 36 12.57 -3.52 -0.63
CA GLU A 36 13.61 -4.06 -1.53
C GLU A 36 14.60 -4.94 -0.77
N SER A 37 14.99 -4.53 0.45
CA SER A 37 15.90 -5.32 1.30
C SER A 37 15.35 -6.69 1.72
N ILE A 38 14.03 -6.91 1.61
CA ILE A 38 13.35 -8.18 1.91
C ILE A 38 12.86 -8.89 0.63
N GLY A 39 13.36 -8.45 -0.53
CA GLY A 39 13.14 -9.07 -1.83
C GLY A 39 11.79 -8.76 -2.46
N PHE A 40 11.23 -7.57 -2.25
CA PHE A 40 10.19 -7.02 -3.12
C PHE A 40 10.82 -6.11 -4.17
N ARG A 41 10.13 -5.92 -5.29
CA ARG A 41 10.40 -4.81 -6.21
C ARG A 41 9.38 -3.74 -5.94
N THR A 42 9.80 -2.52 -5.63
CA THR A 42 8.89 -1.41 -5.30
C THR A 42 8.95 -0.31 -6.33
N VAL A 43 7.81 0.35 -6.54
CA VAL A 43 7.69 1.54 -7.38
C VAL A 43 6.79 2.52 -6.65
N SER A 44 7.32 3.69 -6.34
CA SER A 44 6.57 4.80 -5.74
C SER A 44 6.25 5.84 -6.80
N VAL A 45 4.96 6.04 -7.10
CA VAL A 45 4.49 6.97 -8.13
C VAL A 45 3.32 7.80 -7.62
N GLN A 46 3.18 9.01 -8.15
CA GLN A 46 1.99 9.83 -7.98
C GLN A 46 1.05 9.58 -9.15
N ILE A 47 -0.13 9.02 -8.88
CA ILE A 47 -1.11 8.65 -9.90
C ILE A 47 -2.50 9.15 -9.53
N THR A 48 -3.37 9.27 -10.53
CA THR A 48 -4.78 9.62 -10.32
C THR A 48 -5.58 8.43 -9.77
N PHE A 49 -6.75 8.68 -9.17
CA PHE A 49 -7.64 7.60 -8.72
C PHE A 49 -8.08 6.65 -9.86
N ARG A 50 -8.18 7.18 -11.08
CA ARG A 50 -8.50 6.37 -12.27
C ARG A 50 -7.38 5.38 -12.57
N GLN A 51 -6.14 5.86 -12.68
CA GLN A 51 -4.96 5.01 -12.89
C GLN A 51 -4.77 4.03 -11.72
N LEU A 52 -5.06 4.44 -10.49
CA LEU A 52 -5.03 3.54 -9.34
C LEU A 52 -6.00 2.36 -9.50
N ALA A 53 -7.18 2.59 -10.11
CA ALA A 53 -8.16 1.54 -10.33
C ALA A 53 -7.85 0.67 -11.57
N GLU A 54 -7.19 1.22 -12.58
CA GLU A 54 -6.93 0.54 -13.87
C GLU A 54 -5.57 -0.16 -13.92
N ASP A 55 -4.52 0.45 -13.35
CA ASP A 55 -3.12 0.05 -13.57
C ASP A 55 -2.40 -0.46 -12.32
N ALA A 56 -2.91 -0.18 -11.11
CA ALA A 56 -2.18 -0.49 -9.89
C ALA A 56 -2.24 -1.97 -9.50
N LEU A 57 -1.12 -2.46 -8.97
CA LEU A 57 -1.02 -3.80 -8.38
C LEU A 57 -1.42 -3.75 -6.91
N PHE A 58 -2.27 -4.68 -6.48
CA PHE A 58 -2.70 -4.80 -5.09
C PHE A 58 -2.07 -6.03 -4.41
N PRO A 59 -1.79 -5.97 -3.09
CA PRO A 59 -1.97 -4.83 -2.20
C PRO A 59 -0.88 -3.75 -2.36
N CYS A 60 -1.26 -2.48 -2.32
CA CYS A 60 -0.37 -1.32 -2.41
C CYS A 60 -0.45 -0.43 -1.17
N ILE A 61 0.53 0.47 -1.01
CA ILE A 61 0.57 1.46 0.07
C ILE A 61 0.11 2.81 -0.48
N LEU A 62 -0.87 3.42 0.17
CA LEU A 62 -1.36 4.76 -0.13
C LEU A 62 -0.84 5.74 0.93
N HIS A 63 -0.30 6.87 0.48
CA HIS A 63 0.12 7.96 1.33
C HIS A 63 -0.95 9.05 1.38
N ARG A 64 -1.43 9.40 2.57
CA ARG A 64 -2.33 10.55 2.80
C ARG A 64 -1.54 11.75 3.32
N TYR A 65 -2.07 12.95 3.04
CA TYR A 65 -1.53 14.25 3.43
C TYR A 65 -1.15 14.40 4.93
N GLN A 66 -1.77 13.65 5.84
CA GLN A 66 -1.45 13.68 7.27
C GLN A 66 -0.31 12.72 7.66
N ASN A 67 0.65 12.49 6.75
CA ASN A 67 1.77 11.55 6.93
C ASN A 67 1.33 10.15 7.36
N HIS A 68 0.18 9.71 6.88
CA HIS A 68 -0.42 8.42 7.24
C HIS A 68 -0.40 7.47 6.06
N PHE A 69 0.06 6.24 6.30
CA PHE A 69 0.15 5.18 5.31
C PHE A 69 -0.97 4.15 5.52
N ILE A 70 -1.69 3.83 4.45
CA ILE A 70 -2.79 2.85 4.45
C ILE A 70 -2.45 1.75 3.44
N VAL A 71 -2.68 0.49 3.80
CA VAL A 71 -2.60 -0.62 2.85
C VAL A 71 -3.94 -0.76 2.14
N CYS A 72 -3.96 -0.62 0.83
CA CYS A 72 -5.12 -0.87 -0.02
C CYS A 72 -5.02 -2.28 -0.62
N TYR A 73 -6.06 -3.09 -0.49
CA TYR A 73 -6.11 -4.44 -1.06
C TYR A 73 -6.87 -4.52 -2.39
N GLY A 74 -7.56 -3.45 -2.76
CA GLY A 74 -8.31 -3.34 -3.99
C GLY A 74 -9.09 -2.04 -4.04
N VAL A 75 -9.46 -1.63 -5.25
CA VAL A 75 -10.30 -0.45 -5.49
C VAL A 75 -11.55 -0.89 -6.22
N ASP A 76 -12.71 -0.58 -5.65
CA ASP A 76 -14.00 -0.77 -6.31
C ASP A 76 -14.40 0.54 -7.01
N ARG A 77 -14.73 0.45 -8.30
CA ARG A 77 -15.19 1.57 -9.12
C ARG A 77 -16.69 1.47 -9.32
N ARG A 78 -17.44 2.41 -8.75
CA ARG A 78 -18.90 2.49 -8.91
C ARG A 78 -19.31 3.73 -9.66
N ARG A 79 -20.14 3.56 -10.69
CA ARG A 79 -20.74 4.64 -11.46
C ARG A 79 -22.21 4.78 -11.07
N ARG A 80 -22.59 5.92 -10.49
CA ARG A 80 -24.00 6.22 -10.16
C ARG A 80 -24.33 7.65 -10.59
N GLY A 81 -25.35 7.80 -11.43
CA GLY A 81 -25.85 9.12 -11.86
C GLY A 81 -24.80 9.99 -12.57
N GLY A 82 -23.93 9.38 -13.40
CA GLY A 82 -22.88 10.10 -14.13
C GLY A 82 -21.62 10.45 -13.34
N LYS A 83 -21.58 10.20 -12.02
CA LYS A 83 -20.39 10.38 -11.17
C LYS A 83 -19.69 9.04 -10.92
N GLU A 84 -18.36 9.06 -11.01
CA GLU A 84 -17.49 7.93 -10.68
C GLU A 84 -16.99 8.06 -9.24
N ASN A 85 -17.18 7.01 -8.44
CA ASN A 85 -16.69 6.94 -7.07
C ASN A 85 -15.72 5.76 -6.94
N TYR A 86 -14.62 6.00 -6.23
CA TYR A 86 -13.56 5.02 -5.99
C TYR A 86 -13.53 4.67 -4.50
N TYR A 87 -13.68 3.39 -4.18
CA TYR A 87 -13.66 2.89 -2.81
C TYR A 87 -12.44 2.00 -2.61
N CYS A 88 -11.46 2.46 -1.82
CA CYS A 88 -10.36 1.60 -1.40
C CYS A 88 -10.84 0.68 -0.27
N CYS A 89 -10.58 -0.61 -0.42
CA CYS A 89 -10.85 -1.61 0.62
C CYS A 89 -9.59 -1.85 1.47
N PRO A 90 -9.56 -1.43 2.75
CA PRO A 90 -8.41 -1.66 3.63
C PRO A 90 -8.41 -3.06 4.27
N VAL A 91 -9.49 -3.85 4.12
CA VAL A 91 -9.67 -5.15 4.79
C VAL A 91 -9.62 -6.30 3.77
N LYS A 92 -8.75 -7.29 4.02
CA LYS A 92 -8.57 -8.50 3.18
C LYS A 92 -9.85 -9.34 3.00
N HIS A 93 -10.84 -9.19 3.89
CA HIS A 93 -12.03 -10.05 3.96
C HIS A 93 -12.96 -10.00 2.74
N LEU A 94 -12.74 -9.07 1.80
CA LEU A 94 -13.54 -8.90 0.59
C LEU A 94 -12.96 -9.56 -0.67
N TYR A 95 -11.78 -10.18 -0.59
CA TYR A 95 -11.19 -10.96 -1.68
C TYR A 95 -10.92 -12.39 -1.17
N PRO A 96 -11.85 -13.33 -1.39
CA PRO A 96 -11.54 -14.74 -1.21
C PRO A 96 -10.46 -15.12 -2.23
N ASN A 97 -9.45 -15.87 -1.76
CA ASN A 97 -8.44 -16.45 -2.66
C ASN A 97 -9.11 -17.38 -3.67
#